data_AF-A0A426YKV0-F1
#
_entry.id   AF-A0A426YKV0-F1
#
_cell.length_a   1.000
_cell.length_b   1.000
_cell.length_c   1.000
_cell.angle_alpha   90.00
_cell.angle_beta   90.00
_cell.angle_gamma   90.00
#
_symmetry.space_group_name_H-M   'P 1'
#
loop_
_entity.id
_entity.type
_entity.pdbx_description
1 polymer ?
#
loop_
_entity_poly.entity_id
_entity_poly.type
_entity_poly.pdbx_seq_one_letter_code
_entity_poly.pdbx_strand_id
1 'polypeptide(L)'
;MPTSTLRTGHVGFLIRRHDPIVAGIEDKIAAWTFLPKDCSVDICFHTENGEDIQVLRYEPGQKYDPHYDYFSDKVNIARGGHRIATVLMYLTDVAKGGETVFPSAEVISSTTLFVYLAEGNF
;
A
#
# COMPACT_ATOMS: atom_id res chain seq x y z
N MET A 1 -13.84 3.54 -18.31
CA MET A 1 -12.43 3.10 -18.30
C MET A 1 -12.42 1.60 -18.62
N PRO A 2 -11.60 1.10 -19.56
CA PRO A 2 -11.55 -0.33 -19.81
C PRO A 2 -11.06 -1.05 -18.55
N THR A 3 -11.76 -2.10 -18.13
CA THR A 3 -11.40 -2.86 -16.93
C THR A 3 -10.20 -3.74 -17.23
N SER A 4 -9.09 -3.50 -16.53
CA SER A 4 -7.94 -4.41 -16.55
C SER A 4 -8.38 -5.79 -16.07
N THR A 5 -7.97 -6.86 -16.76
CA THR A 5 -8.24 -8.24 -16.31
C THR A 5 -7.41 -8.61 -15.08
N LEU A 6 -6.31 -7.89 -14.83
CA LEU A 6 -5.39 -8.13 -13.73
C LEU A 6 -5.95 -7.61 -12.40
N ARG A 7 -6.71 -6.51 -12.43
CA ARG A 7 -7.36 -5.90 -11.26
C ARG A 7 -8.79 -5.58 -11.59
N THR A 8 -9.71 -6.26 -10.92
CA THR A 8 -11.15 -6.00 -10.99
C THR A 8 -11.65 -5.38 -9.68
N GLY A 9 -12.84 -4.78 -9.71
CA GLY A 9 -13.43 -4.09 -8.56
C GLY A 9 -13.32 -2.58 -8.59
N HIS A 10 -13.68 -1.95 -7.48
CA HIS A 10 -13.81 -0.50 -7.37
C HIS A 10 -12.68 0.10 -6.55
N VAL A 11 -12.22 1.28 -6.99
CA VAL A 11 -11.12 2.02 -6.37
C VAL A 11 -11.61 3.43 -6.04
N GLY A 12 -11.39 3.85 -4.79
CA GLY A 12 -11.50 5.23 -4.34
C GLY A 12 -10.21 5.68 -3.66
N PHE A 13 -10.11 6.98 -3.36
CA PHE A 13 -8.97 7.57 -2.69
C PHE A 13 -9.46 8.49 -1.57
N LEU A 14 -8.79 8.43 -0.42
CA LEU A 14 -8.87 9.44 0.63
C LEU A 14 -7.61 10.30 0.52
N ILE A 15 -7.80 11.58 0.29
CA ILE A 15 -6.69 12.53 0.15
C ILE A 15 -5.93 12.60 1.47
N ARG A 16 -4.60 12.68 1.41
CA ARG A 16 -3.79 12.78 2.63
C ARG A 16 -4.19 13.98 3.47
N ARG A 17 -4.17 13.81 4.80
CA ARG A 17 -4.52 14.85 5.79
C ARG A 17 -5.90 15.50 5.55
N HIS A 18 -6.80 14.81 4.83
CA HIS A 18 -8.09 15.39 4.44
C HIS A 18 -8.93 15.80 5.63
N ASP A 19 -8.95 14.97 6.68
CA ASP A 19 -9.66 15.21 7.92
C ASP A 19 -8.87 14.64 9.14
N PRO A 20 -9.30 14.93 10.38
CA PRO A 20 -8.61 14.47 11.58
C PRO A 20 -8.53 12.95 11.74
N ILE A 21 -9.46 12.18 11.15
CA ILE A 21 -9.47 10.72 11.22
C ILE A 21 -8.41 10.18 10.28
N VAL A 22 -8.39 10.64 9.02
CA VAL A 22 -7.38 10.25 8.03
C VAL A 22 -5.98 10.62 8.52
N ALA A 23 -5.78 11.84 9.02
CA ALA A 23 -4.51 12.27 9.59
C ALA A 23 -4.09 11.38 10.78
N GLY A 24 -5.04 11.01 11.66
CA GLY A 24 -4.77 10.12 12.78
C GLY A 24 -4.41 8.68 12.36
N ILE A 25 -4.92 8.20 11.22
CA ILE A 25 -4.52 6.90 10.64
C ILE A 25 -3.09 7.00 10.11
N GLU A 26 -2.75 8.06 9.38
CA GLU A 26 -1.39 8.31 8.88
C GLU A 26 -0.36 8.39 10.01
N ASP A 27 -0.70 9.06 11.11
CA ASP A 27 0.16 9.14 12.30
C ASP A 27 0.43 7.76 12.91
N LYS A 28 -0.59 6.89 12.99
CA LYS A 28 -0.42 5.51 13.48
C LYS A 28 0.44 4.67 12.54
N ILE A 29 0.25 4.80 11.23
CA ILE A 29 1.06 4.12 10.22
C ILE A 29 2.53 4.54 10.37
N ALA A 30 2.80 5.84 10.47
CA ALA A 30 4.14 6.36 10.65
C ALA A 30 4.79 5.85 11.95
N ALA A 31 4.05 5.89 13.05
CA ALA A 31 4.54 5.39 14.34
C ALA A 31 4.84 3.88 14.33
N TRP A 32 4.00 3.07 13.67
CA TRP A 32 4.17 1.61 13.65
C TRP A 32 5.27 1.13 12.68
N THR A 33 5.38 1.79 11.52
CA THR A 33 6.38 1.43 10.50
C THR A 33 7.75 2.05 10.77
N PHE A 34 7.84 3.03 11.68
CA PHE A 34 9.00 3.90 11.86
C PHE A 34 9.39 4.70 10.60
N LEU A 35 8.47 4.82 9.62
CA LEU A 35 8.66 5.64 8.44
C LEU A 35 8.01 7.02 8.69
N PRO A 36 8.74 8.14 8.58
CA PRO A 36 8.18 9.45 8.88
C PRO A 36 7.17 9.87 7.81
N LYS A 37 6.08 10.52 8.21
CA LYS A 37 5.06 11.08 7.30
C LYS A 37 5.57 12.28 6.49
N ASP A 38 6.59 12.96 7.00
CA ASP A 38 7.24 14.10 6.37
C ASP A 38 8.62 13.66 5.89
N CYS A 39 9.03 14.14 4.71
CA CYS A 39 10.41 13.98 4.26
C CYS A 39 11.14 15.31 4.36
N SER A 40 12.37 15.26 4.88
CA SER A 40 13.26 16.42 4.88
C SER A 40 13.53 16.85 3.44
N VAL A 41 13.42 18.16 3.17
CA VAL A 41 13.70 18.76 1.85
C VAL A 41 15.12 18.50 1.34
N ASP A 42 16.03 18.17 2.25
CA ASP A 42 17.42 17.84 1.93
C ASP A 42 17.59 16.39 1.41
N ILE A 43 16.57 15.54 1.57
CA ILE A 43 16.58 14.11 1.24
C ILE A 43 15.61 13.77 0.11
N CYS A 44 14.46 14.45 0.05
CA CYS A 44 13.43 14.19 -0.96
C CYS A 44 13.07 15.44 -1.77
N PHE A 45 12.67 15.23 -3.03
CA PHE A 45 12.08 16.26 -3.89
C PHE A 45 10.68 16.73 -3.43
N HIS A 46 10.11 16.11 -2.39
CA HIS A 46 8.79 16.38 -1.83
C HIS A 46 8.88 16.49 -0.31
N THR A 47 8.05 17.32 0.31
CA THR A 47 8.04 17.53 1.77
C THR A 47 7.31 16.43 2.53
N GLU A 48 6.66 15.50 1.84
CA GLU A 48 5.75 14.52 2.43
C GLU A 48 6.05 13.11 1.89
N ASN A 49 5.98 12.13 2.77
CA ASN A 49 6.01 10.71 2.44
C ASN A 49 4.59 10.13 2.39
N GLY A 50 4.45 8.98 1.75
CA GLY A 50 3.17 8.30 1.61
C GLY A 50 2.28 8.90 0.51
N GLU A 51 1.45 8.04 -0.06
CA GLU A 51 0.46 8.38 -1.09
C GLU A 51 -0.93 8.58 -0.45
N ASP A 52 -1.87 9.15 -1.22
CA ASP A 52 -3.28 9.14 -0.84
C ASP A 52 -3.76 7.70 -0.54
N ILE A 53 -4.55 7.54 0.52
CA ILE A 53 -4.99 6.22 0.96
C ILE A 53 -5.95 5.66 -0.09
N GLN A 54 -5.55 4.56 -0.72
CA GLN A 54 -6.37 3.85 -1.68
C GLN A 54 -7.39 2.95 -0.95
N VAL A 55 -8.68 3.16 -1.21
CA VAL A 55 -9.79 2.37 -0.67
C VAL A 55 -10.32 1.44 -1.75
N LEU A 56 -10.40 0.15 -1.44
CA LEU A 56 -10.75 -0.90 -2.39
C LEU A 56 -12.00 -1.65 -1.97
N ARG A 57 -12.87 -1.90 -2.95
CA ARG A 57 -14.05 -2.73 -2.76
C ARG A 57 -14.07 -3.84 -3.81
N TYR A 58 -13.98 -5.06 -3.31
CA TYR A 58 -14.12 -6.29 -4.08
C TYR A 58 -15.49 -6.93 -3.80
N GLU A 59 -16.19 -7.28 -4.86
CA GLU A 59 -17.40 -8.10 -4.85
C GLU A 59 -17.04 -9.57 -5.12
N PRO A 60 -17.93 -10.53 -4.83
CA PRO A 60 -17.68 -11.93 -5.13
C PRO A 60 -17.24 -12.16 -6.58
N GLY A 61 -16.10 -12.84 -6.76
CA GLY A 61 -15.49 -13.11 -8.07
C GLY A 61 -14.53 -12.04 -8.58
N GLN A 62 -14.42 -10.89 -7.90
CA GLN A 62 -13.40 -9.89 -8.21
C GLN A 62 -12.07 -10.23 -7.53
N LYS A 63 -10.98 -9.74 -8.11
CA LYS A 63 -9.61 -10.13 -7.72
C LYS A 63 -8.57 -9.07 -8.09
N TYR A 64 -7.39 -9.25 -7.54
CA TYR A 64 -6.16 -8.68 -8.04
C TYR A 64 -5.13 -9.81 -8.19
N ASP A 65 -4.63 -10.03 -9.41
CA ASP A 65 -3.55 -10.98 -9.64
C ASP A 65 -2.26 -10.56 -8.91
N PRO A 66 -1.42 -11.52 -8.48
CA PRO A 66 -0.16 -11.23 -7.79
C PRO A 66 0.72 -10.25 -8.58
N HIS A 67 1.23 -9.23 -7.89
CA HIS A 67 2.06 -8.19 -8.47
C HIS A 67 2.99 -7.60 -7.40
N TYR A 68 3.91 -6.74 -7.84
CA TYR A 68 4.71 -5.91 -6.96
C TYR A 68 4.16 -4.49 -6.92
N ASP A 69 4.21 -3.88 -5.74
CA ASP A 69 3.77 -2.49 -5.55
C ASP A 69 4.82 -1.46 -5.98
N TYR A 70 6.09 -1.87 -6.16
CA TYR A 70 7.14 -0.97 -6.63
C TYR A 70 6.98 -0.66 -8.13
N PHE A 71 7.43 0.53 -8.52
CA PHE A 71 7.45 0.95 -9.92
C PHE A 71 8.69 0.39 -10.62
N SER A 72 8.50 -0.14 -11.83
CA SER A 72 9.60 -0.53 -12.72
C SER A 72 9.92 0.55 -13.76
N ASP A 73 9.06 1.56 -13.91
CA ASP A 73 9.21 2.61 -14.89
C ASP A 73 9.88 3.86 -14.30
N LYS A 74 10.89 4.37 -15.00
CA LYS A 74 11.69 5.52 -14.56
C LYS A 74 10.88 6.80 -14.35
N VAL A 75 9.68 6.89 -14.93
CA VAL A 75 8.82 8.08 -14.86
C VAL A 75 8.12 8.18 -13.51
N ASN A 76 7.49 7.11 -13.02
CA ASN A 76 6.88 7.13 -11.69
C ASN A 76 7.92 7.25 -10.58
N ILE A 77 9.06 6.59 -10.74
CA ILE A 77 10.21 6.69 -9.81
C ILE A 77 10.69 8.14 -9.69
N ALA A 78 10.85 8.84 -10.82
CA ALA A 78 11.30 10.23 -10.83
C ALA A 78 10.25 11.21 -10.26
N ARG A 79 8.96 10.84 -10.24
CA ARG A 79 7.87 11.71 -9.80
C ARG A 79 7.53 11.58 -8.32
N GLY A 80 7.78 10.45 -7.69
CA GLY A 80 7.37 10.22 -6.29
C GLY A 80 8.28 9.31 -5.49
N GLY A 81 9.40 8.86 -6.07
CA GLY A 81 10.25 7.82 -5.47
C GLY A 81 9.69 6.40 -5.66
N HIS A 82 10.34 5.44 -5.01
CA HIS A 82 9.86 4.05 -4.96
C HIS A 82 9.01 3.80 -3.72
N ARG A 83 7.99 2.94 -3.85
CA ARG A 83 7.30 2.36 -2.69
C ARG A 83 8.23 1.35 -2.01
N ILE A 84 8.64 1.66 -0.78
CA ILE A 84 9.48 0.78 0.04
C ILE A 84 8.66 -0.13 0.96
N ALA A 85 7.40 0.22 1.21
CA ALA A 85 6.49 -0.53 2.08
C ALA A 85 5.04 -0.28 1.68
N THR A 86 4.20 -1.29 1.91
CA THR A 86 2.74 -1.19 1.78
C THR A 86 2.10 -1.59 3.10
N VAL A 87 1.21 -0.75 3.62
CA VAL A 87 0.35 -1.10 4.78
C VAL A 87 -1.04 -1.40 4.25
N LEU A 88 -1.43 -2.67 4.33
CA LEU A 88 -2.75 -3.13 3.92
C LEU A 88 -3.67 -3.25 5.14
N MET A 89 -4.83 -2.58 5.10
CA MET A 89 -5.82 -2.58 6.17
C MET A 89 -7.12 -3.21 5.68
N TYR A 90 -7.59 -4.26 6.36
CA TYR A 90 -8.89 -4.87 6.07
C TYR A 90 -10.00 -4.09 6.80
N LEU A 91 -10.94 -3.56 6.05
CA LEU A 91 -12.03 -2.72 6.59
C LEU A 91 -13.30 -3.50 6.90
N THR A 92 -13.42 -4.73 6.38
CA THR A 92 -14.58 -5.61 6.55
C THR A 92 -14.15 -7.07 6.57
N ASP A 93 -14.83 -7.89 7.37
CA ASP A 93 -14.66 -9.35 7.35
C ASP A 93 -15.22 -9.95 6.05
N VAL A 94 -14.54 -10.99 5.53
CA VAL A 94 -14.93 -11.71 4.33
C VAL A 94 -15.23 -13.17 4.69
N ALA A 95 -16.41 -13.65 4.34
CA ALA A 95 -16.86 -14.99 4.74
C ALA A 95 -16.09 -16.14 4.05
N LYS A 96 -15.63 -15.93 2.81
CA LYS A 96 -14.89 -16.92 2.03
C LYS A 96 -14.11 -16.25 0.90
N GLY A 97 -12.86 -16.68 0.70
CA GLY A 97 -11.98 -16.10 -0.32
C GLY A 97 -11.50 -14.70 0.08
N GLY A 98 -10.92 -13.98 -0.89
CA GLY A 98 -10.47 -12.59 -0.67
C GLY A 98 -9.18 -12.48 0.13
N GLU A 99 -8.45 -13.58 0.30
CA GLU A 99 -7.17 -13.61 0.98
C GLU A 99 -6.12 -12.79 0.22
N THR A 100 -5.20 -12.17 0.96
CA THR A 100 -3.97 -11.65 0.37
C THR A 100 -2.94 -12.77 0.34
N VAL A 101 -2.62 -13.23 -0.86
CA VAL A 101 -1.67 -14.32 -1.09
C VAL A 101 -0.32 -13.76 -1.47
N PHE A 102 0.74 -14.25 -0.84
CA PHE A 102 2.13 -13.98 -1.19
C PHE A 102 2.75 -15.27 -1.78
N PRO A 103 2.72 -15.48 -3.10
CA PRO A 103 3.08 -16.78 -3.71
C PRO A 103 4.54 -17.21 -3.48
N SER A 104 5.42 -16.24 -3.25
CA SER A 104 6.85 -16.46 -3.04
C SER A 104 7.27 -16.39 -1.56
N ALA A 105 6.33 -16.22 -0.62
CA ALA A 105 6.65 -16.15 0.79
C ALA A 105 7.05 -17.53 1.33
N GLU A 106 8.02 -17.55 2.23
CA GLU A 106 8.31 -18.74 3.02
C GLU A 106 7.18 -19.01 4.02
N VAL A 107 6.88 -20.29 4.24
CA VAL A 107 5.85 -20.68 5.21
C VAL A 107 6.43 -20.55 6.61
N ILE A 108 6.02 -19.51 7.34
CA ILE A 108 6.42 -19.30 8.73
C ILE A 108 5.36 -19.91 9.64
N SER A 109 5.76 -20.78 10.58
CA SER A 109 4.84 -21.57 11.41
C SER A 109 4.13 -20.78 12.52
N SER A 110 4.47 -19.51 12.73
CA SER A 110 3.84 -18.63 13.71
C SER A 110 3.08 -17.47 13.04
N THR A 111 1.86 -17.22 13.50
CA THR A 111 1.00 -16.12 13.04
C THR A 111 1.56 -14.76 13.47
N THR A 112 2.42 -14.18 12.64
CA THR A 112 2.86 -12.78 12.75
C THR A 112 2.46 -12.07 11.45
N LEU A 113 1.78 -10.93 11.57
CA LEU A 113 1.51 -10.04 10.43
C LEU A 113 2.85 -9.44 9.98
N PHE A 114 3.36 -9.84 8.83
CA PHE A 114 4.58 -9.26 8.27
C PHE A 114 4.23 -7.99 7.50
N VAL A 115 4.75 -6.85 7.94
CA VAL A 115 5.04 -5.73 7.03
C VAL A 115 6.23 -6.18 6.22
N TYR A 116 6.05 -6.38 4.92
CA TYR A 116 7.19 -6.54 4.05
C TYR A 116 7.74 -5.15 3.76
N LEU A 117 8.85 -4.80 4.41
CA LEU A 117 9.72 -3.74 3.91
C LEU A 117 10.45 -4.34 2.72
N ALA A 118 10.22 -3.82 1.52
CA ALA A 118 11.01 -4.22 0.37
C ALA A 118 12.44 -3.71 0.61
N GLU A 119 13.33 -4.59 1.06
CA GLU A 119 14.76 -4.31 1.10
C GLU A 119 15.25 -4.16 -0.34
N GLY A 120 15.31 -2.91 -0.81
CA GLY A 120 16.01 -2.56 -2.04
C GLY A 120 17.51 -2.47 -1.74
N ASN A 121 18.30 -3.40 -2.28
CA ASN A 121 19.74 -3.17 -2.44
C ASN A 121 19.92 -2.02 -3.45
N PHE A 122 20.39 -0.87 -2.97
CA PHE A 122 20.82 0.26 -3.78
C PHE A 122 22.12 -0.04 -4.55
#